data_AF-A0A951MRY0-F1
#
_entry.id   AF-A0A951MRY0-F1
#
_cell.length_a   1.000
_cell.length_b   1.000
_cell.length_c   1.000
_cell.angle_alpha   90.00
_cell.angle_beta   90.00
_cell.angle_gamma   90.00
#
_symmetry.space_group_name_H-M   'P 1'
#
loop_
_entity.id
_entity.type
_entity.pdbx_description
1 polymer ?
#
loop_
_entity_poly.entity_id
_entity_poly.type
_entity_poly.pdbx_seq_one_letter_code
_entity_poly.pdbx_strand_id
1 'polypeptide(L)'
;MSDPQHGFESGVDGWSPQGNSTLQAGTVASTGSGSLRVNVDPSGSWPDDTLTARAGTVPGTNGVPITAGHTYRGWFDVTPAKDTAPSPVRCELRWYDPAGQIVSTHTSATMVDEVAGQWMTPTCEATAPSGAAYAGLRVFVAEADQGEVHYLDNAWLVDLKGSGSGPTPERPPSDAASPSPGGEWPDAGSTGVPSGVPLTASGSITVTEGGAIVDAKDVVGCINIAAHNVTVRRTRVTMTAGGAGCTYPIRVMSGYAGAVIEDVEIDGTSTVGVAICCEEFTVRRANIHHSMDGIRVNGNNLVEDSYIHSLVVREGSHNDGIQSTGGRNIIIRHNHIDNRNPQTSAILIAPSIRPLVNVTVENNLLRGGGYTLYFFDRSGTVRGNRFDRSHRYGAVHSDSYAGVWSDNAYLDKTRLNCPAC
;
A
#
# COMPACT_ATOMS: atom_id res chain seq x y z
N MET A 1 12.64 2.42 -14.19
CA MET A 1 11.65 3.10 -15.04
C MET A 1 10.71 3.81 -14.10
N SER A 2 10.53 5.12 -14.27
CA SER A 2 9.95 6.03 -13.28
C SER A 2 8.54 5.62 -12.86
N ASP A 3 8.36 5.37 -11.56
CA ASP A 3 7.06 5.31 -10.92
C ASP A 3 6.33 6.64 -11.23
N PRO A 4 5.06 6.66 -11.68
CA PRO A 4 4.34 7.90 -12.01
C PRO A 4 3.96 8.75 -10.79
N GLN A 5 4.56 8.43 -9.63
CA GLN A 5 4.44 9.18 -8.40
C GLN A 5 5.36 10.40 -8.48
N HIS A 6 4.78 11.58 -8.42
CA HIS A 6 5.52 12.83 -8.41
C HIS A 6 5.09 13.71 -7.25
N GLY A 7 5.98 13.89 -6.28
CA GLY A 7 5.89 14.91 -5.23
C GLY A 7 6.71 16.17 -5.54
N PHE A 8 7.30 16.27 -6.73
CA PHE A 8 7.99 17.46 -7.27
C PHE A 8 9.10 18.12 -6.41
N GLU A 9 9.57 17.46 -5.35
CA GLU A 9 10.63 17.94 -4.45
C GLU A 9 11.96 18.22 -5.17
N SER A 10 12.22 17.53 -6.29
CA SER A 10 13.44 17.68 -7.09
C SER A 10 13.22 18.39 -8.42
N GLY A 11 12.06 19.01 -8.63
CA GLY A 11 11.70 19.70 -9.87
C GLY A 11 10.58 19.01 -10.67
N VAL A 12 10.45 19.38 -11.95
CA VAL A 12 9.29 19.06 -12.81
C VAL A 12 9.54 17.94 -13.81
N ASP A 13 10.66 17.24 -13.69
CA ASP A 13 11.04 16.15 -14.59
C ASP A 13 9.90 15.12 -14.72
N GLY A 14 9.75 14.48 -15.88
CA GLY A 14 8.65 13.52 -16.09
C GLY A 14 7.27 14.15 -16.33
N TRP A 15 7.13 15.48 -16.23
CA TRP A 15 5.94 16.23 -16.63
C TRP A 15 6.21 17.16 -17.82
N SER A 16 5.16 17.40 -18.62
CA SER A 16 5.23 18.21 -19.83
C SER A 16 4.02 19.14 -19.93
N PRO A 17 4.21 20.41 -20.36
CA PRO A 17 3.11 21.31 -20.65
C PRO A 17 2.33 20.81 -21.86
N GLN A 18 1.03 21.08 -21.87
CA GLN A 18 0.13 20.72 -22.96
C GLN A 18 -0.89 21.85 -23.14
N GLY A 19 -1.00 22.43 -24.34
CA GLY A 19 -1.87 23.58 -24.56
C GLY A 19 -1.22 24.91 -24.09
N ASN A 20 -2.05 25.81 -23.55
CA ASN A 20 -1.67 27.11 -22.99
C ASN A 20 -1.02 27.00 -21.61
N SER A 21 0.08 26.24 -21.49
CA SER A 21 0.77 26.12 -20.21
C SER A 21 2.29 26.12 -20.30
N THR A 22 2.93 26.56 -19.22
CA THR A 22 4.35 26.33 -18.93
C THR A 22 4.52 25.71 -17.55
N LEU A 23 5.58 24.91 -17.35
CA LEU A 23 5.84 24.20 -16.10
C LEU A 23 7.10 24.73 -15.42
N GLN A 24 7.02 24.93 -14.11
CA GLN A 24 8.15 25.34 -13.27
C GLN A 24 8.10 24.63 -11.93
N ALA A 25 9.23 24.58 -11.22
CA ALA A 25 9.22 24.15 -9.83
C ALA A 25 8.48 25.19 -8.98
N GLY A 26 7.52 24.74 -8.18
CA GLY A 26 6.82 25.52 -7.18
C GLY A 26 7.39 25.30 -5.79
N THR A 27 7.20 26.27 -4.91
CA THR A 27 7.59 26.21 -3.48
C THR A 27 6.37 26.14 -2.55
N VAL A 28 5.17 26.03 -3.12
CA VAL A 28 3.90 25.88 -2.41
C VAL A 28 3.48 24.43 -2.56
N ALA A 29 3.66 23.64 -1.51
CA ALA A 29 3.46 22.19 -1.54
C ALA A 29 2.30 21.73 -0.65
N SER A 30 1.63 20.64 -1.04
CA SER A 30 0.63 19.94 -0.22
C SER A 30 1.36 19.15 0.86
N THR A 31 2.50 18.57 0.48
CA THR A 31 3.42 17.84 1.36
C THR A 31 4.86 18.15 0.97
N GLY A 32 5.77 18.26 1.94
CA GLY A 32 7.16 18.56 1.63
C GLY A 32 7.40 20.03 1.28
N SER A 33 8.23 20.30 0.27
CA SER A 33 8.73 21.64 -0.06
C SER A 33 8.62 22.03 -1.54
N GLY A 34 8.35 21.05 -2.41
CA GLY A 34 8.27 21.24 -3.85
C GLY A 34 6.88 20.95 -4.38
N SER A 35 6.52 21.62 -5.47
CA SER A 35 5.31 21.31 -6.24
C SER A 35 5.57 21.55 -7.72
N LEU A 36 4.66 21.09 -8.56
CA LEU A 36 4.59 21.51 -9.94
C LEU A 36 3.80 22.81 -10.04
N ARG A 37 4.44 23.88 -10.50
CA ARG A 37 3.79 25.14 -10.84
C ARG A 37 3.37 25.10 -12.31
N VAL A 38 2.06 25.04 -12.56
CA VAL A 38 1.45 25.14 -13.90
C VAL A 38 1.02 26.57 -14.13
N ASN A 39 1.64 27.27 -15.07
CA ASN A 39 1.25 28.62 -15.46
C ASN A 39 0.37 28.59 -16.68
N VAL A 40 -0.74 29.32 -16.65
CA VAL A 40 -1.59 29.55 -17.81
C VAL A 40 -0.94 30.64 -18.66
N ASP A 41 -0.37 30.23 -19.79
CA ASP A 41 0.52 31.08 -20.59
C ASP A 41 0.28 30.86 -22.09
N PRO A 42 -0.01 31.92 -22.87
CA PRO A 42 -0.23 31.81 -24.32
C PRO A 42 1.06 31.52 -25.09
N SER A 43 2.22 31.54 -24.45
CA SER A 43 3.49 31.04 -25.01
C SER A 43 3.72 29.54 -24.75
N GLY A 44 2.70 28.84 -24.22
CA GLY A 44 2.72 27.40 -24.03
C GLY A 44 3.02 26.62 -25.31
N SER A 45 3.40 25.34 -25.19
CA SER A 45 3.92 24.56 -26.32
C SER A 45 2.91 24.34 -27.46
N TRP A 46 1.61 24.56 -27.22
CA TRP A 46 0.54 24.40 -28.20
C TRP A 46 -0.60 25.39 -27.90
N PRO A 47 -0.42 26.70 -28.14
CA PRO A 47 -1.40 27.67 -27.68
C PRO A 47 -2.70 27.59 -28.51
N ASP A 48 -3.84 27.70 -27.83
CA ASP A 48 -5.17 27.63 -28.42
C ASP A 48 -6.13 28.65 -27.77
N ASP A 49 -7.22 29.02 -28.43
CA ASP A 49 -8.18 30.02 -27.92
C ASP A 49 -9.16 29.42 -26.88
N THR A 50 -8.90 28.22 -26.36
CA THR A 50 -9.92 27.45 -25.62
C THR A 50 -10.06 27.83 -24.15
N LEU A 51 -9.34 28.87 -23.68
CA LEU A 51 -9.27 29.25 -22.25
C LEU A 51 -9.02 28.03 -21.35
N THR A 52 -8.11 27.15 -21.77
CA THR A 52 -7.74 25.97 -20.98
C THR A 52 -6.23 25.83 -20.90
N ALA A 53 -5.78 25.31 -19.76
CA ALA A 53 -4.39 24.92 -19.53
C ALA A 53 -4.32 23.46 -19.13
N ARG A 54 -3.27 22.76 -19.56
CA ARG A 54 -3.11 21.34 -19.28
C ARG A 54 -1.66 21.02 -18.99
N ALA A 55 -1.44 20.09 -18.09
CA ALA A 55 -0.12 19.53 -17.82
C ALA A 55 -0.30 18.04 -17.56
N GLY A 56 0.71 17.25 -17.90
CA GLY A 56 0.64 15.82 -17.60
C GLY A 56 1.99 15.17 -17.65
N THR A 57 2.02 13.91 -17.22
CA THR A 57 3.20 13.07 -17.40
C THR A 57 3.62 13.05 -18.88
N VAL A 58 4.91 12.86 -19.14
CA VAL A 58 5.47 12.82 -20.50
C VAL A 58 4.66 11.91 -21.46
N PRO A 59 4.39 12.34 -22.71
CA PRO A 59 3.45 11.67 -23.61
C PRO A 59 4.07 10.48 -24.36
N GLY A 60 3.21 9.73 -25.05
CA GLY A 60 3.62 8.67 -25.98
C GLY A 60 4.26 7.48 -25.29
N THR A 61 5.34 6.94 -25.88
CA THR A 61 6.07 5.76 -25.36
C THR A 61 6.84 6.03 -24.08
N ASN A 62 6.97 7.30 -23.68
CA ASN A 62 7.55 7.69 -22.40
C ASN A 62 6.49 7.73 -21.28
N GLY A 63 5.21 7.53 -21.61
CA GLY A 63 4.13 7.43 -20.63
C GLY A 63 4.22 6.17 -19.77
N VAL A 64 3.32 6.06 -18.80
CA VAL A 64 3.24 4.93 -17.88
C VAL A 64 2.84 3.67 -18.63
N PRO A 65 3.61 2.58 -18.61
CA PRO A 65 3.20 1.32 -19.23
C PRO A 65 1.91 0.80 -18.62
N ILE A 66 0.95 0.39 -19.44
CA ILE A 66 -0.35 -0.14 -19.01
C ILE A 66 -0.71 -1.45 -19.71
N THR A 67 -1.74 -2.12 -19.18
CA THR A 67 -2.38 -3.29 -19.78
C THR A 67 -3.77 -2.90 -20.27
N ALA A 68 -4.02 -3.03 -21.57
CA ALA A 68 -5.36 -2.82 -22.13
C ALA A 68 -6.40 -3.70 -21.41
N GLY A 69 -7.58 -3.14 -21.12
CA GLY A 69 -8.64 -3.80 -20.37
C GLY A 69 -8.52 -3.70 -18.84
N HIS A 70 -7.41 -3.21 -18.30
CA HIS A 70 -7.32 -2.88 -16.87
C HIS A 70 -7.90 -1.51 -16.58
N THR A 71 -8.49 -1.35 -15.39
CA THR A 71 -8.94 -0.04 -14.88
C THR A 71 -7.79 0.65 -14.17
N TYR A 72 -7.55 1.91 -14.49
CA TYR A 72 -6.55 2.75 -13.84
C TYR A 72 -7.21 3.90 -13.12
N ARG A 73 -6.61 4.31 -12.00
CA ARG A 73 -7.01 5.47 -11.22
C ARG A 73 -5.87 6.47 -11.13
N GLY A 74 -6.17 7.72 -11.44
CA GLY A 74 -5.27 8.86 -11.30
C GLY A 74 -5.77 9.85 -10.25
N TRP A 75 -4.84 10.56 -9.62
CA TRP A 75 -5.14 11.71 -8.78
C TRP A 75 -3.94 12.63 -8.63
N PHE A 76 -4.18 13.85 -8.18
CA PHE A 76 -3.16 14.81 -7.76
C PHE A 76 -3.78 15.77 -6.75
N ASP A 77 -2.98 16.34 -5.86
CA ASP A 77 -3.37 17.49 -5.05
C ASP A 77 -3.22 18.76 -5.88
N VAL A 78 -4.15 19.70 -5.75
CA VAL A 78 -4.14 20.97 -6.48
C VAL A 78 -4.63 22.13 -5.62
N THR A 79 -4.01 23.30 -5.79
CA THR A 79 -4.47 24.58 -5.26
C THR A 79 -4.10 25.71 -6.23
N PRO A 80 -4.93 26.76 -6.37
CA PRO A 80 -4.55 27.94 -7.13
C PRO A 80 -3.56 28.78 -6.31
N ALA A 81 -2.78 29.61 -6.99
CA ALA A 81 -1.97 30.61 -6.30
C ALA A 81 -2.86 31.65 -5.60
N LYS A 82 -2.33 32.26 -4.54
CA LYS A 82 -3.09 33.16 -3.66
C LYS A 82 -3.67 34.39 -4.37
N ASP A 83 -3.03 34.83 -5.45
CA ASP A 83 -3.37 36.04 -6.20
C ASP A 83 -4.02 35.74 -7.56
N THR A 84 -4.45 34.50 -7.81
CA THR A 84 -5.11 34.09 -9.05
C THR A 84 -6.56 33.71 -8.79
N ALA A 85 -7.43 33.90 -9.80
CA ALA A 85 -8.79 33.39 -9.71
C ALA A 85 -8.76 31.85 -9.64
N PRO A 86 -9.62 31.23 -8.82
CA PRO A 86 -9.79 29.78 -8.85
C PRO A 86 -10.49 29.37 -10.15
N SER A 87 -9.97 28.33 -10.80
CA SER A 87 -10.54 27.78 -12.03
C SER A 87 -11.00 26.34 -11.82
N PRO A 88 -12.04 25.86 -12.51
CA PRO A 88 -12.46 24.47 -12.41
C PRO A 88 -11.38 23.53 -12.95
N VAL A 89 -10.98 22.54 -12.15
CA VAL A 89 -9.94 21.57 -12.51
C VAL A 89 -10.47 20.14 -12.52
N ARG A 90 -9.96 19.30 -13.42
CA ARG A 90 -10.23 17.85 -13.40
C ARG A 90 -8.99 17.02 -13.68
N CYS A 91 -9.04 15.79 -13.20
CA CYS A 91 -8.11 14.73 -13.55
C CYS A 91 -8.52 14.07 -14.87
N GLU A 92 -7.57 13.84 -15.77
CA GLU A 92 -7.77 13.11 -17.02
C GLU A 92 -6.75 11.98 -17.17
N LEU A 93 -7.16 10.89 -17.82
CA LEU A 93 -6.26 9.82 -18.27
C LEU A 93 -6.18 9.85 -19.79
N ARG A 94 -4.98 9.94 -20.34
CA ARG A 94 -4.74 9.84 -21.78
C ARG A 94 -4.05 8.53 -22.13
N TRP A 95 -4.55 7.84 -23.13
CA TRP A 95 -4.06 6.53 -23.57
C TRP A 95 -3.25 6.67 -24.85
N TYR A 96 -2.13 5.97 -24.93
CA TYR A 96 -1.28 5.91 -26.10
C TYR A 96 -1.08 4.47 -26.55
N ASP A 97 -0.95 4.27 -27.87
CA ASP A 97 -0.66 2.98 -28.47
C ASP A 97 0.84 2.61 -28.35
N PRO A 98 1.27 1.41 -28.77
CA PRO A 98 2.68 1.02 -28.75
C PRO A 98 3.62 1.93 -29.56
N ALA A 99 3.11 2.69 -30.53
CA ALA A 99 3.87 3.66 -31.31
C ALA A 99 3.87 5.07 -30.66
N GLY A 100 3.23 5.23 -29.49
CA GLY A 100 3.11 6.48 -28.78
C GLY A 100 2.05 7.44 -29.33
N GLN A 101 1.17 6.99 -30.24
CA GLN A 101 0.06 7.79 -30.76
C GLN A 101 -1.11 7.80 -29.79
N ILE A 102 -1.85 8.91 -29.73
CA ILE A 102 -3.01 9.04 -28.84
C ILE A 102 -4.13 8.11 -29.33
N VAL A 103 -4.59 7.21 -28.47
CA VAL A 103 -5.77 6.37 -28.70
C VAL A 103 -7.04 7.12 -28.28
N SER A 104 -7.08 7.60 -27.05
CA SER A 104 -8.19 8.40 -26.52
C SER A 104 -7.80 9.14 -25.24
N THR A 105 -8.65 10.06 -24.80
CA THR A 105 -8.53 10.73 -23.49
C THR A 105 -9.85 10.55 -22.74
N HIS A 106 -9.77 10.10 -21.49
CA HIS A 106 -10.90 10.01 -20.58
C HIS A 106 -11.09 11.33 -19.84
N THR A 107 -12.26 11.96 -20.04
CA THR A 107 -12.56 13.33 -19.59
C THR A 107 -13.83 13.43 -18.73
N SER A 108 -14.45 12.31 -18.33
CA SER A 108 -15.69 12.30 -17.55
C SER A 108 -15.48 12.46 -16.04
N ALA A 109 -14.26 12.70 -15.58
CA ALA A 109 -14.02 13.10 -14.20
C ALA A 109 -14.76 14.41 -13.88
N THR A 110 -15.27 14.51 -12.65
CA THR A 110 -16.00 15.69 -12.20
C THR A 110 -15.06 16.89 -12.10
N MET A 111 -15.51 18.06 -12.54
CA MET A 111 -14.80 19.31 -12.29
C MET A 111 -14.83 19.64 -10.81
N VAL A 112 -13.70 20.05 -10.28
CA VAL A 112 -13.54 20.54 -8.92
C VAL A 112 -13.26 22.02 -9.01
N ASP A 113 -14.12 22.85 -8.43
CA ASP A 113 -13.86 24.29 -8.33
C ASP A 113 -12.77 24.52 -7.30
N GLU A 114 -11.72 25.21 -7.72
CA GLU A 114 -10.60 25.47 -6.83
C GLU A 114 -10.95 26.44 -5.69
N VAL A 115 -10.28 26.30 -4.54
CA VAL A 115 -10.44 27.20 -3.39
C VAL A 115 -9.07 27.71 -2.95
N ALA A 116 -8.88 29.02 -3.02
CA ALA A 116 -7.61 29.65 -2.65
C ALA A 116 -7.21 29.31 -1.20
N GLY A 117 -5.98 28.81 -1.04
CA GLY A 117 -5.44 28.41 0.26
C GLY A 117 -5.91 27.03 0.74
N GLN A 118 -6.61 26.25 -0.10
CA GLN A 118 -6.98 24.87 0.19
C GLN A 118 -6.48 23.93 -0.91
N TRP A 119 -5.86 22.83 -0.48
CA TRP A 119 -5.52 21.73 -1.37
C TRP A 119 -6.73 20.82 -1.56
N MET A 120 -7.03 20.49 -2.81
CA MET A 120 -8.08 19.54 -3.18
C MET A 120 -7.47 18.41 -3.99
N THR A 121 -8.13 17.26 -4.03
CA THR A 121 -7.59 16.07 -4.71
C THR A 121 -8.54 15.59 -5.81
N PRO A 122 -8.51 16.16 -7.03
CA PRO A 122 -9.25 15.62 -8.17
C PRO A 122 -8.82 14.18 -8.47
N THR A 123 -9.80 13.33 -8.77
CA THR A 123 -9.56 11.91 -9.10
C THR A 123 -10.18 11.58 -10.46
N CYS A 124 -9.56 10.65 -11.18
CA CYS A 124 -10.08 10.11 -12.43
C CYS A 124 -9.86 8.60 -12.50
N GLU A 125 -10.80 7.88 -13.08
CA GLU A 125 -10.74 6.42 -13.18
C GLU A 125 -11.26 5.96 -14.54
N ALA A 126 -10.50 5.14 -15.25
CA ALA A 126 -10.92 4.61 -16.53
C ALA A 126 -10.22 3.31 -16.90
N THR A 127 -10.95 2.46 -17.63
CA THR A 127 -10.42 1.25 -18.25
C THR A 127 -9.61 1.58 -19.49
N ALA A 128 -8.38 1.07 -19.57
CA ALA A 128 -7.52 1.24 -20.73
C ALA A 128 -8.18 0.61 -21.98
N PRO A 129 -8.37 1.37 -23.07
CA PRO A 129 -9.02 0.86 -24.27
C PRO A 129 -8.15 -0.17 -24.98
N SER A 130 -8.77 -0.98 -25.84
CA SER A 130 -8.05 -1.90 -26.72
C SER A 130 -7.02 -1.15 -27.58
N GLY A 131 -5.78 -1.66 -27.62
CA GLY A 131 -4.69 -1.04 -28.38
C GLY A 131 -3.89 0.01 -27.60
N ALA A 132 -4.27 0.34 -26.36
CA ALA A 132 -3.44 1.16 -25.50
C ALA A 132 -2.29 0.33 -24.88
N ALA A 133 -1.12 0.94 -24.80
CA ALA A 133 0.09 0.38 -24.18
C ALA A 133 0.71 1.33 -23.15
N TYR A 134 0.41 2.63 -23.23
CA TYR A 134 0.86 3.63 -22.27
C TYR A 134 -0.28 4.55 -21.82
N ALA A 135 -0.13 5.14 -20.65
CA ALA A 135 -1.05 6.11 -20.08
C ALA A 135 -0.33 7.37 -19.60
N GLY A 136 -1.04 8.49 -19.61
CA GLY A 136 -0.59 9.73 -18.98
C GLY A 136 -1.65 10.29 -18.05
N LEU A 137 -1.22 10.64 -16.83
CA LEU A 137 -2.01 11.42 -15.89
C LEU A 137 -1.94 12.89 -16.30
N ARG A 138 -3.09 13.56 -16.33
CA ARG A 138 -3.19 14.95 -16.77
C ARG A 138 -4.09 15.75 -15.86
N VAL A 139 -3.67 16.98 -15.56
CA VAL A 139 -4.56 18.03 -15.09
C VAL A 139 -5.12 18.78 -16.29
N PHE A 140 -6.42 19.06 -16.22
CA PHE A 140 -7.13 19.95 -17.11
C PHE A 140 -7.69 21.10 -16.28
N VAL A 141 -7.31 22.33 -16.62
CA VAL A 141 -7.87 23.56 -16.06
C VAL A 141 -8.82 24.14 -17.09
N ALA A 142 -10.08 24.35 -16.69
CA ALA A 142 -11.14 24.94 -17.50
C ALA A 142 -11.25 26.43 -17.23
N GLU A 143 -11.75 27.19 -18.21
CA GLU A 143 -12.11 28.60 -18.03
C GLU A 143 -10.98 29.47 -17.46
N ALA A 144 -9.75 29.11 -17.81
CA ALA A 144 -8.55 29.67 -17.20
C ALA A 144 -8.19 31.02 -17.83
N ASP A 145 -8.00 32.04 -16.98
CA ASP A 145 -7.48 33.33 -17.40
C ASP A 145 -5.95 33.30 -17.61
N GLN A 146 -5.46 34.12 -18.53
CA GLN A 146 -4.04 34.26 -18.76
C GLN A 146 -3.32 34.77 -17.50
N GLY A 147 -2.24 34.10 -17.12
CA GLY A 147 -1.44 34.45 -15.95
C GLY A 147 -1.88 33.72 -14.66
N GLU A 148 -2.94 32.90 -14.72
CA GLU A 148 -3.29 31.99 -13.64
C GLU A 148 -2.19 30.97 -13.36
N VAL A 149 -2.17 30.49 -12.12
CA VAL A 149 -1.13 29.60 -11.60
C VAL A 149 -1.79 28.55 -10.72
N HIS A 150 -1.54 27.29 -11.05
CA HIS A 150 -2.03 26.14 -10.30
C HIS A 150 -0.83 25.35 -9.79
N TYR A 151 -0.81 25.08 -8.50
CA TYR A 151 0.19 24.22 -7.89
C TYR A 151 -0.36 22.81 -7.83
N LEU A 152 0.42 21.85 -8.32
CA LEU A 152 0.13 20.43 -8.27
C LEU A 152 1.16 19.73 -7.40
N ASP A 153 0.69 18.82 -6.56
CA ASP A 153 1.54 17.99 -5.73
C ASP A 153 0.94 16.58 -5.61
N ASN A 154 1.69 15.61 -5.09
CA ASN A 154 1.24 14.24 -4.88
C ASN A 154 0.47 13.69 -6.07
N ALA A 155 1.06 13.71 -7.26
CA ALA A 155 0.42 13.20 -8.46
C ALA A 155 0.71 11.70 -8.63
N TRP A 156 -0.33 10.92 -8.95
CA TRP A 156 -0.28 9.46 -8.99
C TRP A 156 -1.15 8.87 -10.09
N LEU A 157 -0.68 7.76 -10.68
CA LEU A 157 -1.44 6.91 -11.59
C LEU A 157 -1.22 5.44 -11.22
N VAL A 158 -2.29 4.72 -10.88
CA VAL A 158 -2.23 3.32 -10.43
C VAL A 158 -3.13 2.42 -11.26
N ASP A 159 -2.71 1.18 -11.45
CA ASP A 159 -3.54 0.09 -12.00
C ASP A 159 -4.39 -0.53 -10.90
N LEU A 160 -5.71 -0.55 -11.06
CA LEU A 160 -6.66 -1.13 -10.11
C LEU A 160 -6.95 -2.62 -10.35
N LYS A 161 -6.51 -3.19 -11.48
CA LYS A 161 -6.86 -4.52 -12.02
C LYS A 161 -8.38 -4.75 -12.18
N GLY A 162 -8.81 -5.08 -13.40
CA GLY A 162 -10.21 -5.21 -13.78
C GLY A 162 -10.95 -6.37 -13.10
N SER A 163 -12.08 -6.06 -12.47
CA SER A 163 -13.19 -7.00 -12.30
C SER A 163 -14.02 -7.00 -13.60
N GLY A 164 -13.85 -8.02 -14.45
CA GLY A 164 -14.64 -8.12 -15.69
C GLY A 164 -14.21 -9.24 -16.65
N SER A 165 -15.01 -10.32 -16.65
CA SER A 165 -15.11 -11.49 -17.53
C SER A 165 -14.41 -11.50 -18.91
N GLY A 166 -13.48 -12.44 -19.09
CA GLY A 166 -12.92 -12.94 -20.37
C GLY A 166 -12.12 -14.24 -20.11
N PRO A 167 -11.98 -15.16 -21.08
CA PRO A 167 -11.70 -16.58 -20.81
C PRO A 167 -10.31 -16.78 -20.21
N THR A 168 -10.28 -17.56 -19.13
CA THR A 168 -9.17 -17.84 -18.24
C THR A 168 -7.98 -18.46 -18.99
N PRO A 169 -6.77 -17.88 -18.96
CA PRO A 169 -5.55 -18.65 -19.13
C PRO A 169 -5.45 -19.58 -17.93
N GLU A 170 -5.47 -20.88 -18.19
CA GLU A 170 -5.43 -21.94 -17.19
C GLU A 170 -4.25 -21.71 -16.22
N ARG A 171 -4.58 -21.34 -14.98
CA ARG A 171 -3.65 -21.32 -13.85
C ARG A 171 -3.16 -22.77 -13.67
N PRO A 172 -1.85 -23.02 -13.49
CA PRO A 172 -1.38 -24.34 -13.08
C PRO A 172 -2.20 -24.79 -11.87
N PRO A 173 -2.59 -26.07 -11.80
CA PRO A 173 -3.61 -26.54 -10.87
C PRO A 173 -3.33 -25.99 -9.49
N SER A 174 -4.34 -25.31 -8.94
CA SER A 174 -4.40 -25.10 -7.51
C SER A 174 -4.40 -26.49 -6.90
N ASP A 175 -3.24 -26.94 -6.44
CA ASP A 175 -3.18 -28.04 -5.52
C ASP A 175 -4.19 -27.75 -4.41
N ALA A 176 -4.93 -28.80 -4.10
CA ALA A 176 -6.14 -28.89 -3.32
C ALA A 176 -6.38 -27.75 -2.32
N ALA A 177 -7.65 -27.35 -2.20
CA ALA A 177 -8.17 -26.77 -0.98
C ALA A 177 -7.56 -27.50 0.24
N SER A 178 -6.58 -26.87 0.88
CA SER A 178 -6.20 -27.27 2.23
C SER A 178 -7.43 -27.05 3.10
N PRO A 179 -7.88 -28.07 3.84
CA PRO A 179 -9.06 -27.94 4.67
C PRO A 179 -8.83 -26.82 5.67
N SER A 180 -9.72 -25.82 5.71
CA SER A 180 -9.80 -24.88 6.83
C SER A 180 -9.91 -25.70 8.11
N PRO A 181 -8.94 -25.63 9.04
CA PRO A 181 -9.01 -26.42 10.26
C PRO A 181 -10.10 -25.82 11.16
N GLY A 182 -11.33 -26.33 11.06
CA GLY A 182 -12.39 -26.37 12.10
C GLY A 182 -12.82 -25.11 12.89
N GLY A 183 -12.16 -23.96 12.75
CA GLY A 183 -12.38 -22.73 13.52
C GLY A 183 -12.60 -21.51 12.62
N GLU A 184 -13.23 -20.47 13.17
CA GLU A 184 -13.55 -19.23 12.44
C GLU A 184 -12.31 -18.37 12.12
N TRP A 185 -11.18 -18.54 12.82
CA TRP A 185 -9.91 -17.84 12.58
C TRP A 185 -8.68 -18.73 12.80
N PRO A 186 -7.50 -18.37 12.25
CA PRO A 186 -6.28 -19.13 12.44
C PRO A 186 -5.84 -19.28 13.90
N ASP A 187 -5.26 -20.42 14.22
CA ASP A 187 -4.58 -20.74 15.47
C ASP A 187 -3.29 -21.54 15.21
N ALA A 188 -2.60 -21.95 16.28
CA ALA A 188 -1.36 -22.72 16.20
C ALA A 188 -1.51 -24.12 15.55
N GLY A 189 -2.72 -24.68 15.47
CA GLY A 189 -2.98 -25.95 14.78
C GLY A 189 -3.17 -25.78 13.27
N SER A 190 -3.54 -24.57 12.83
CA SER A 190 -3.78 -24.21 11.43
C SER A 190 -2.66 -23.39 10.76
N THR A 191 -1.65 -22.99 11.52
CA THR A 191 -0.56 -22.11 11.08
C THR A 191 0.80 -22.69 11.46
N GLY A 192 1.86 -22.17 10.85
CA GLY A 192 3.22 -22.63 11.09
C GLY A 192 3.61 -23.80 10.18
N VAL A 193 4.65 -24.52 10.59
CA VAL A 193 5.09 -25.72 9.87
C VAL A 193 4.03 -26.82 9.98
N PRO A 194 3.54 -27.39 8.86
CA PRO A 194 2.52 -28.42 8.91
C PRO A 194 3.02 -29.65 9.67
N SER A 195 2.14 -30.25 10.47
CA SER A 195 2.50 -31.42 11.27
C SER A 195 3.02 -32.56 10.39
N GLY A 196 4.09 -33.22 10.84
CA GLY A 196 4.72 -34.33 10.12
C GLY A 196 5.71 -33.91 9.03
N VAL A 197 5.91 -32.62 8.76
CA VAL A 197 6.96 -32.17 7.85
C VAL A 197 8.34 -32.35 8.50
N PRO A 198 9.25 -33.14 7.93
CA PRO A 198 10.61 -33.26 8.44
C PRO A 198 11.42 -32.01 8.10
N LEU A 199 11.96 -31.34 9.12
CA LEU A 199 12.79 -30.16 8.95
C LEU A 199 14.28 -30.52 8.91
N THR A 200 15.03 -29.86 8.02
CA THR A 200 16.49 -29.96 7.94
C THR A 200 17.12 -28.77 8.66
N ALA A 201 18.01 -29.05 9.62
CA ALA A 201 18.73 -28.00 10.34
C ALA A 201 19.53 -27.09 9.39
N SER A 202 19.55 -25.79 9.69
CA SER A 202 20.29 -24.77 8.95
C SER A 202 20.73 -23.64 9.89
N GLY A 203 21.85 -22.99 9.56
CA GLY A 203 22.13 -21.65 10.07
C GLY A 203 21.39 -20.58 9.27
N SER A 204 21.76 -19.31 9.44
CA SER A 204 21.23 -18.20 8.63
C SER A 204 21.39 -18.44 7.13
N ILE A 205 20.40 -17.97 6.37
CA ILE A 205 20.32 -18.11 4.91
C ILE A 205 20.27 -16.72 4.29
N THR A 206 21.12 -16.47 3.29
CA THR A 206 20.96 -15.32 2.38
C THR A 206 20.61 -15.86 1.02
N VAL A 207 19.42 -15.51 0.52
CA VAL A 207 18.93 -15.95 -0.79
C VAL A 207 19.29 -14.87 -1.82
N THR A 208 20.15 -15.20 -2.78
CA THR A 208 20.62 -14.26 -3.82
C THR A 208 20.17 -14.64 -5.23
N GLU A 209 19.45 -15.75 -5.38
CA GLU A 209 18.93 -16.22 -6.66
C GLU A 209 17.42 -15.96 -6.75
N GLY A 210 16.99 -15.34 -7.86
CA GLY A 210 15.59 -15.05 -8.10
C GLY A 210 14.79 -16.33 -8.34
N GLY A 211 13.59 -16.42 -7.76
CA GLY A 211 12.75 -17.63 -7.87
C GLY A 211 13.16 -18.78 -6.95
N ALA A 212 14.21 -18.61 -6.13
CA ALA A 212 14.67 -19.65 -5.23
C ALA A 212 13.61 -20.03 -4.19
N ILE A 213 13.68 -21.28 -3.72
CA ILE A 213 12.76 -21.84 -2.73
C ILE A 213 13.55 -22.31 -1.50
N VAL A 214 13.28 -21.70 -0.35
CA VAL A 214 13.70 -22.20 0.97
C VAL A 214 12.57 -23.04 1.54
N ASP A 215 12.76 -24.35 1.61
CA ASP A 215 11.72 -25.32 1.99
C ASP A 215 12.21 -26.23 3.12
N ALA A 216 11.32 -26.55 4.05
CA ALA A 216 11.53 -27.56 5.09
C ALA A 216 12.83 -27.36 5.89
N LYS A 217 13.14 -26.11 6.28
CA LYS A 217 14.31 -25.78 7.10
C LYS A 217 13.94 -25.55 8.57
N ASP A 218 14.84 -25.95 9.46
CA ASP A 218 14.87 -25.50 10.85
C ASP A 218 16.07 -24.55 10.98
N VAL A 219 15.79 -23.26 10.81
CA VAL A 219 16.80 -22.20 10.73
C VAL A 219 17.04 -21.66 12.14
N VAL A 220 18.27 -21.79 12.62
CA VAL A 220 18.77 -21.04 13.78
C VAL A 220 19.54 -19.83 13.27
N GLY A 221 18.90 -18.66 13.29
CA GLY A 221 19.40 -17.45 12.65
C GLY A 221 18.30 -16.69 11.92
N CYS A 222 18.60 -16.18 10.73
CA CYS A 222 17.66 -15.43 9.90
C CYS A 222 17.66 -15.85 8.43
N ILE A 223 16.65 -15.43 7.70
CA ILE A 223 16.54 -15.53 6.24
C ILE A 223 16.52 -14.12 5.66
N ASN A 224 17.61 -13.73 4.99
CA ASN A 224 17.69 -12.50 4.21
C ASN A 224 17.40 -12.80 2.74
N ILE A 225 16.31 -12.25 2.22
CA ILE A 225 15.89 -12.40 0.82
C ILE A 225 16.46 -11.22 0.03
N ALA A 226 17.52 -11.49 -0.72
CA ALA A 226 18.22 -10.54 -1.59
C ALA A 226 18.01 -10.91 -3.07
N ALA A 227 16.79 -11.31 -3.43
CA ALA A 227 16.40 -11.67 -4.78
C ALA A 227 14.87 -11.58 -4.97
N HIS A 228 14.41 -11.44 -6.22
CA HIS A 228 12.98 -11.40 -6.54
C HIS A 228 12.33 -12.78 -6.50
N ASN A 229 11.01 -12.82 -6.25
CA ASN A 229 10.16 -14.01 -6.40
C ASN A 229 10.60 -15.24 -5.56
N VAL A 230 11.24 -15.00 -4.42
CA VAL A 230 11.68 -16.06 -3.52
C VAL A 230 10.50 -16.62 -2.73
N THR A 231 10.44 -17.95 -2.60
CA THR A 231 9.47 -18.62 -1.72
C THR A 231 10.17 -19.17 -0.49
N VAL A 232 9.71 -18.82 0.70
CA VAL A 232 10.07 -19.48 1.96
C VAL A 232 8.83 -20.25 2.42
N ARG A 233 8.93 -21.57 2.50
CA ARG A 233 7.80 -22.42 2.88
C ARG A 233 8.14 -23.51 3.87
N ARG A 234 7.16 -23.91 4.69
CA ARG A 234 7.28 -25.04 5.64
C ARG A 234 8.54 -24.98 6.48
N THR A 235 8.91 -23.77 6.92
CA THR A 235 10.21 -23.50 7.52
C THR A 235 10.02 -22.90 8.91
N ARG A 236 10.77 -23.42 9.88
CA ARG A 236 10.88 -22.84 11.21
C ARG A 236 12.09 -21.93 11.27
N VAL A 237 11.93 -20.76 11.88
CA VAL A 237 13.01 -19.80 12.13
C VAL A 237 13.04 -19.47 13.60
N THR A 238 14.12 -19.89 14.29
CA THR A 238 14.41 -19.52 15.66
C THR A 238 15.53 -18.49 15.66
N MET A 239 15.27 -17.28 16.16
CA MET A 239 16.27 -16.21 16.17
C MET A 239 16.44 -15.61 17.57
N THR A 240 17.70 -15.45 17.96
CA THR A 240 18.11 -14.63 19.10
C THR A 240 18.77 -13.34 18.60
N ALA A 241 18.35 -12.18 19.12
CA ALA A 241 18.91 -10.89 18.71
C ALA A 241 20.40 -10.76 19.08
N GLY A 242 21.15 -9.98 18.27
CA GLY A 242 22.56 -9.65 18.54
C GLY A 242 23.61 -10.53 17.86
N GLY A 243 23.25 -11.36 16.86
CA GLY A 243 24.19 -12.25 16.15
C GLY A 243 24.08 -12.24 14.62
N ALA A 244 25.19 -12.61 13.96
CA ALA A 244 25.30 -13.05 12.56
C ALA A 244 24.76 -12.13 11.43
N GLY A 245 24.71 -10.81 11.63
CA GLY A 245 24.21 -9.88 10.59
C GLY A 245 22.70 -9.95 10.36
N CYS A 246 21.97 -10.54 11.30
CA CYS A 246 20.52 -10.68 11.27
C CYS A 246 19.84 -9.52 11.97
N THR A 247 18.98 -8.78 11.25
CA THR A 247 18.13 -7.74 11.84
C THR A 247 16.75 -8.27 12.20
N TYR A 248 16.22 -9.18 11.39
CA TYR A 248 14.89 -9.78 11.51
C TYR A 248 14.98 -11.28 11.21
N PRO A 249 14.14 -12.14 11.82
CA PRO A 249 14.04 -13.56 11.46
C PRO A 249 13.85 -13.78 9.97
N ILE A 250 12.95 -13.04 9.32
CA ILE A 250 12.82 -13.01 7.86
C ILE A 250 12.79 -11.57 7.35
N ARG A 251 13.62 -11.26 6.36
CA ARG A 251 13.72 -9.93 5.77
C ARG A 251 13.72 -10.00 4.25
N VAL A 252 12.82 -9.27 3.60
CA VAL A 252 12.98 -8.86 2.19
C VAL A 252 13.87 -7.63 2.16
N MET A 253 15.02 -7.73 1.50
CA MET A 253 15.96 -6.62 1.40
C MET A 253 15.46 -5.58 0.39
N SER A 254 15.87 -4.32 0.60
CA SER A 254 15.50 -3.22 -0.29
C SER A 254 15.93 -3.50 -1.74
N GLY A 255 15.06 -3.14 -2.68
CA GLY A 255 15.25 -3.38 -4.11
C GLY A 255 14.72 -4.74 -4.62
N TYR A 256 14.23 -5.61 -3.74
CA TYR A 256 13.68 -6.91 -4.10
C TYR A 256 12.18 -7.00 -3.81
N ALA A 257 11.49 -7.86 -4.56
CA ALA A 257 10.03 -7.96 -4.52
C ALA A 257 9.49 -9.34 -4.88
N GLY A 258 8.22 -9.57 -4.53
CA GLY A 258 7.49 -10.79 -4.90
C GLY A 258 7.78 -11.98 -3.98
N ALA A 259 8.25 -11.75 -2.76
CA ALA A 259 8.51 -12.83 -1.82
C ALA A 259 7.20 -13.48 -1.34
N VAL A 260 7.18 -14.80 -1.26
CA VAL A 260 6.08 -15.59 -0.68
C VAL A 260 6.62 -16.30 0.55
N ILE A 261 6.02 -16.03 1.70
CA ILE A 261 6.39 -16.61 2.98
C ILE A 261 5.16 -17.38 3.48
N GLU A 262 5.20 -18.71 3.44
CA GLU A 262 4.02 -19.52 3.75
C GLU A 262 4.32 -20.70 4.68
N ASP A 263 3.36 -21.05 5.53
CA ASP A 263 3.52 -22.21 6.43
C ASP A 263 4.81 -22.13 7.27
N VAL A 264 5.11 -20.94 7.78
CA VAL A 264 6.34 -20.67 8.55
C VAL A 264 6.04 -20.50 10.03
N GLU A 265 6.91 -21.05 10.87
CA GLU A 265 6.91 -20.80 12.31
C GLU A 265 8.09 -19.89 12.66
N ILE A 266 7.85 -18.81 13.40
CA ILE A 266 8.89 -17.88 13.84
C ILE A 266 8.87 -17.79 15.36
N ASP A 267 9.98 -18.18 15.98
CA ASP A 267 10.24 -17.98 17.40
C ASP A 267 11.32 -16.89 17.57
N GLY A 268 10.89 -15.74 18.09
CA GLY A 268 11.76 -14.61 18.37
C GLY A 268 12.61 -14.74 19.64
N THR A 269 12.49 -15.85 20.37
CA THR A 269 13.19 -16.15 21.64
C THR A 269 13.09 -15.04 22.68
N SER A 270 12.03 -14.24 22.62
CA SER A 270 11.79 -13.05 23.44
C SER A 270 12.83 -11.94 23.26
N THR A 271 13.63 -11.96 22.19
CA THR A 271 14.76 -11.04 21.99
C THR A 271 14.69 -10.19 20.74
N VAL A 272 14.00 -10.66 19.69
CA VAL A 272 13.91 -9.93 18.42
C VAL A 272 12.92 -8.77 18.48
N GLY A 273 13.24 -7.69 17.77
CA GLY A 273 12.40 -6.51 17.66
C GLY A 273 11.18 -6.72 16.75
N VAL A 274 11.37 -7.26 15.54
CA VAL A 274 10.30 -7.50 14.56
C VAL A 274 10.54 -8.87 13.93
N ALA A 275 9.49 -9.67 13.69
CA ALA A 275 9.62 -11.02 13.13
C ALA A 275 9.80 -11.03 11.60
N ILE A 276 9.02 -10.24 10.86
CA ILE A 276 9.09 -10.13 9.39
C ILE A 276 9.12 -8.66 8.95
N CYS A 277 9.96 -8.32 7.97
CA CYS A 277 10.11 -6.95 7.46
C CYS A 277 10.47 -6.89 5.96
N CYS A 278 10.09 -5.86 5.18
CA CYS A 278 9.12 -4.80 5.52
C CYS A 278 8.09 -4.52 4.42
N GLU A 279 8.40 -4.81 3.16
CA GLU A 279 7.56 -4.52 2.00
C GLU A 279 7.78 -5.58 0.93
N GLU A 280 6.90 -5.63 -0.07
CA GLU A 280 7.00 -6.50 -1.25
C GLU A 280 6.93 -8.01 -0.96
N PHE A 281 6.04 -8.41 -0.04
CA PHE A 281 5.83 -9.82 0.30
C PHE A 281 4.38 -10.21 0.53
N THR A 282 4.09 -11.49 0.32
CA THR A 282 2.92 -12.18 0.84
C THR A 282 3.33 -13.07 2.01
N VAL A 283 2.66 -12.95 3.14
CA VAL A 283 2.73 -13.88 4.28
C VAL A 283 1.40 -14.61 4.39
N ARG A 284 1.42 -15.94 4.41
CA ARG A 284 0.21 -16.74 4.64
C ARG A 284 0.45 -17.91 5.61
N ARG A 285 -0.51 -18.21 6.48
CA ARG A 285 -0.42 -19.34 7.44
C ARG A 285 0.85 -19.31 8.31
N ALA A 286 1.34 -18.13 8.64
CA ALA A 286 2.48 -17.98 9.54
C ALA A 286 2.05 -18.10 11.01
N ASN A 287 2.85 -18.77 11.83
CA ASN A 287 2.74 -18.77 13.28
C ASN A 287 3.91 -17.99 13.87
N ILE A 288 3.64 -16.81 14.43
CA ILE A 288 4.67 -15.87 14.89
C ILE A 288 4.51 -15.64 16.39
N HIS A 289 5.58 -15.90 17.15
CA HIS A 289 5.56 -15.73 18.59
C HIS A 289 6.91 -15.36 19.21
N HIS A 290 6.85 -14.88 20.45
CA HIS A 290 8.00 -14.43 21.25
C HIS A 290 8.88 -13.37 20.57
N SER A 291 8.32 -12.55 19.68
CA SER A 291 8.92 -11.31 19.19
C SER A 291 8.33 -10.10 19.92
N MET A 292 8.98 -8.94 19.81
CA MET A 292 8.37 -7.69 20.24
C MET A 292 7.22 -7.30 19.30
N ASP A 293 7.50 -7.09 18.03
CA ASP A 293 6.49 -6.90 16.97
C ASP A 293 6.37 -8.16 16.12
N GLY A 294 5.19 -8.41 15.56
CA GLY A 294 4.99 -9.49 14.60
C GLY A 294 5.55 -9.13 13.22
N ILE A 295 4.79 -8.39 12.42
CA ILE A 295 5.13 -8.08 11.02
C ILE A 295 5.13 -6.58 10.79
N ARG A 296 6.16 -6.07 10.11
CA ARG A 296 6.13 -4.71 9.55
C ARG A 296 5.67 -4.75 8.11
N VAL A 297 4.60 -4.01 7.79
CA VAL A 297 4.00 -3.91 6.45
C VAL A 297 4.01 -2.47 5.97
N ASN A 298 4.82 -2.21 4.97
CA ASN A 298 5.24 -0.86 4.62
C ASN A 298 5.08 -0.58 3.11
N GLY A 299 4.62 -1.56 2.33
CA GLY A 299 4.29 -1.39 0.91
C GLY A 299 4.09 -2.72 0.19
N ASN A 300 3.04 -2.83 -0.65
CA ASN A 300 2.76 -4.02 -1.47
C ASN A 300 2.81 -5.32 -0.65
N ASN A 301 2.05 -5.35 0.44
CA ASN A 301 2.03 -6.47 1.37
C ASN A 301 0.66 -7.14 1.42
N LEU A 302 0.67 -8.47 1.47
CA LEU A 302 -0.48 -9.27 1.86
C LEU A 302 -0.10 -10.10 3.08
N VAL A 303 -0.89 -10.00 4.15
CA VAL A 303 -0.80 -10.87 5.33
C VAL A 303 -2.14 -11.54 5.51
N GLU A 304 -2.17 -12.87 5.36
CA GLU A 304 -3.40 -13.65 5.43
C GLU A 304 -3.29 -14.93 6.23
N ASP A 305 -4.43 -15.41 6.76
CA ASP A 305 -4.55 -16.71 7.39
C ASP A 305 -3.49 -17.01 8.47
N SER A 306 -2.94 -15.97 9.12
CA SER A 306 -1.78 -16.10 10.01
C SER A 306 -2.16 -15.86 11.47
N TYR A 307 -1.36 -16.43 12.37
CA TYR A 307 -1.52 -16.32 13.82
C TYR A 307 -0.30 -15.62 14.43
N ILE A 308 -0.52 -14.48 15.06
CA ILE A 308 0.52 -13.68 15.74
C ILE A 308 0.15 -13.60 17.21
N HIS A 309 0.99 -14.11 18.09
CA HIS A 309 0.66 -14.22 19.52
C HIS A 309 1.89 -14.23 20.41
N SER A 310 1.67 -14.22 21.74
CA SER A 310 2.75 -14.28 22.73
C SER A 310 3.85 -13.23 22.50
N LEU A 311 3.45 -12.01 22.10
CA LEU A 311 4.36 -10.90 21.92
C LEU A 311 4.96 -10.48 23.27
N VAL A 312 6.24 -10.14 23.25
CA VAL A 312 7.02 -9.87 24.46
C VAL A 312 7.23 -8.38 24.64
N VAL A 313 6.72 -7.87 25.76
CA VAL A 313 6.95 -6.49 26.18
C VAL A 313 8.27 -6.37 26.92
N ARG A 314 9.06 -5.37 26.55
CA ARG A 314 10.23 -4.90 27.29
C ARG A 314 10.04 -3.45 27.73
N GLU A 315 10.83 -3.02 28.70
CA GLU A 315 10.84 -1.62 29.12
C GLU A 315 11.08 -0.68 27.92
N GLY A 316 10.21 0.31 27.75
CA GLY A 316 10.26 1.28 26.66
C GLY A 316 9.83 0.77 25.27
N SER A 317 9.51 -0.52 25.12
CA SER A 317 9.00 -1.06 23.84
C SER A 317 7.53 -0.71 23.61
N HIS A 318 7.16 -0.58 22.35
CA HIS A 318 5.80 -0.40 21.87
C HIS A 318 5.55 -1.51 20.86
N ASN A 319 4.69 -2.45 21.24
CA ASN A 319 4.54 -3.72 20.57
C ASN A 319 3.27 -3.76 19.74
N ASP A 320 3.42 -4.12 18.47
CA ASP A 320 2.31 -4.29 17.53
C ASP A 320 2.34 -5.68 16.90
N GLY A 321 1.17 -6.32 16.79
CA GLY A 321 1.06 -7.56 16.01
C GLY A 321 1.43 -7.31 14.55
N ILE A 322 0.85 -6.27 13.95
CA ILE A 322 1.24 -5.78 12.63
C ILE A 322 1.39 -4.26 12.68
N GLN A 323 2.53 -3.74 12.22
CA GLN A 323 2.82 -2.31 12.19
C GLN A 323 3.06 -1.82 10.75
N SER A 324 2.44 -0.70 10.41
CA SER A 324 2.81 0.14 9.28
C SER A 324 3.13 1.55 9.78
N THR A 325 4.26 2.07 9.32
CA THR A 325 4.64 3.48 9.55
C THR A 325 4.48 4.33 8.28
N GLY A 326 3.62 3.87 7.37
CA GLY A 326 3.39 4.47 6.06
C GLY A 326 3.72 3.49 4.94
N GLY A 327 3.07 3.63 3.80
CA GLY A 327 3.13 2.67 2.71
C GLY A 327 1.88 2.65 1.85
N ARG A 328 1.88 1.79 0.83
CA ARG A 328 0.71 1.60 -0.04
C ARG A 328 0.39 0.15 -0.29
N ASN A 329 -0.86 -0.16 -0.66
CA ASN A 329 -1.29 -1.50 -1.08
C ASN A 329 -1.01 -2.56 0.00
N ILE A 330 -1.59 -2.36 1.17
CA ILE A 330 -1.43 -3.26 2.32
C ILE A 330 -2.75 -3.96 2.57
N ILE A 331 -2.76 -5.29 2.55
CA ILE A 331 -3.93 -6.11 2.86
C ILE A 331 -3.60 -6.98 4.05
N ILE A 332 -4.39 -6.84 5.11
CA ILE A 332 -4.32 -7.65 6.33
C ILE A 332 -5.67 -8.34 6.46
N ARG A 333 -5.74 -9.64 6.15
CA ARG A 333 -7.01 -10.37 6.08
C ARG A 333 -7.04 -11.70 6.80
N HIS A 334 -8.14 -12.01 7.47
CA HIS A 334 -8.38 -13.34 8.06
C HIS A 334 -7.24 -13.85 8.95
N ASN A 335 -6.61 -12.95 9.70
CA ASN A 335 -5.59 -13.29 10.68
C ASN A 335 -6.18 -13.37 12.08
N HIS A 336 -5.50 -14.08 12.97
CA HIS A 336 -5.70 -13.99 14.41
C HIS A 336 -4.50 -13.28 15.02
N ILE A 337 -4.72 -12.11 15.60
CA ILE A 337 -3.66 -11.28 16.17
C ILE A 337 -3.98 -11.05 17.64
N ASP A 338 -3.18 -11.71 18.50
CA ASP A 338 -3.38 -11.74 19.94
C ASP A 338 -2.26 -10.97 20.67
N ASN A 339 -2.48 -9.68 20.89
CA ASN A 339 -1.59 -8.82 21.68
C ASN A 339 -2.28 -8.34 22.96
N ARG A 340 -2.51 -9.23 23.94
CA ARG A 340 -3.16 -8.87 25.22
C ARG A 340 -2.31 -8.04 26.18
N ASN A 341 -1.15 -7.58 25.73
CA ASN A 341 -0.41 -6.59 26.46
C ASN A 341 -1.21 -5.28 26.48
N PRO A 342 -1.20 -4.51 27.58
CA PRO A 342 -1.92 -3.23 27.68
C PRO A 342 -1.24 -2.10 26.88
N GLN A 343 -0.48 -2.47 25.83
CA GLN A 343 0.20 -1.68 24.81
C GLN A 343 0.65 -2.61 23.66
N THR A 344 0.90 -2.13 22.45
CA THR A 344 0.37 -0.90 21.88
C THR A 344 -0.87 -1.27 21.11
N SER A 345 -0.81 -2.26 20.21
CA SER A 345 -1.97 -2.68 19.43
C SER A 345 -1.89 -4.10 18.87
N ALA A 346 -3.03 -4.64 18.42
CA ALA A 346 -3.00 -5.78 17.51
C ALA A 346 -2.54 -5.32 16.12
N ILE A 347 -3.07 -4.20 15.63
CA ILE A 347 -2.66 -3.58 14.36
C ILE A 347 -2.46 -2.07 14.55
N LEU A 348 -1.30 -1.57 14.12
CA LEU A 348 -1.01 -0.14 14.00
C LEU A 348 -0.76 0.23 12.54
N ILE A 349 -1.61 1.08 12.00
CA ILE A 349 -1.53 1.60 10.64
C ILE A 349 -1.48 3.13 10.72
N ALA A 350 -0.28 3.72 10.65
CA ALA A 350 -0.09 5.16 10.80
C ALA A 350 0.90 5.73 9.78
N PRO A 351 0.67 6.95 9.24
CA PRO A 351 1.60 7.62 8.33
C PRO A 351 2.78 8.29 9.08
N SER A 352 3.40 7.59 10.03
CA SER A 352 4.41 8.17 10.94
C SER A 352 5.73 8.54 10.25
N ILE A 353 6.06 7.89 9.13
CA ILE A 353 7.30 8.12 8.37
C ILE A 353 6.99 8.58 6.93
N ARG A 354 5.93 8.05 6.33
CA ARG A 354 5.52 8.36 4.95
C ARG A 354 4.00 8.28 4.80
N PRO A 355 3.43 8.84 3.72
CA PRO A 355 2.00 8.75 3.46
C PRO A 355 1.52 7.29 3.43
N LEU A 356 0.24 7.13 3.72
CA LEU A 356 -0.41 5.84 3.81
C LEU A 356 -1.64 5.85 2.91
N VAL A 357 -1.75 4.86 2.01
CA VAL A 357 -2.86 4.79 1.04
C VAL A 357 -3.18 3.35 0.67
N ASN A 358 -4.45 3.06 0.42
CA ASN A 358 -4.93 1.74 -0.02
C ASN A 358 -4.58 0.63 0.98
N VAL A 359 -4.99 0.82 2.23
CA VAL A 359 -4.91 -0.19 3.29
C VAL A 359 -6.27 -0.86 3.49
N THR A 360 -6.28 -2.19 3.48
CA THR A 360 -7.45 -3.01 3.80
C THR A 360 -7.16 -3.88 5.03
N VAL A 361 -8.00 -3.76 6.05
CA VAL A 361 -8.00 -4.59 7.26
C VAL A 361 -9.34 -5.31 7.32
N GLU A 362 -9.36 -6.61 7.02
CA GLU A 362 -10.60 -7.35 6.86
C GLU A 362 -10.66 -8.73 7.49
N ASN A 363 -11.82 -9.08 8.06
CA ASN A 363 -12.10 -10.42 8.57
C ASN A 363 -11.08 -10.94 9.60
N ASN A 364 -10.37 -10.08 10.32
CA ASN A 364 -9.38 -10.50 11.33
C ASN A 364 -10.03 -10.69 12.71
N LEU A 365 -9.50 -11.60 13.51
CA LEU A 365 -9.69 -11.66 14.95
C LEU A 365 -8.59 -10.86 15.64
N LEU A 366 -8.96 -9.75 16.27
CA LEU A 366 -8.04 -8.81 16.89
C LEU A 366 -8.27 -8.74 18.39
N ARG A 367 -7.20 -8.91 19.17
CA ARG A 367 -7.29 -9.01 20.63
C ARG A 367 -6.24 -8.17 21.32
N GLY A 368 -6.67 -7.47 22.36
CA GLY A 368 -5.81 -6.72 23.25
C GLY A 368 -5.37 -5.35 22.73
N GLY A 369 -4.21 -4.88 23.19
CA GLY A 369 -3.62 -3.59 22.88
C GLY A 369 -4.01 -2.47 23.86
N GLY A 370 -3.31 -1.34 23.71
CA GLY A 370 -3.77 -0.05 24.23
C GLY A 370 -5.07 0.35 23.54
N TYR A 371 -4.99 0.56 22.24
CA TYR A 371 -6.12 0.36 21.34
C TYR A 371 -5.89 -0.89 20.50
N THR A 372 -6.93 -1.68 20.23
CA THR A 372 -6.75 -2.91 19.43
C THR A 372 -6.33 -2.59 18.00
N LEU A 373 -6.93 -1.58 17.38
CA LEU A 373 -6.62 -1.11 16.04
C LEU A 373 -6.34 0.39 16.05
N TYR A 374 -5.14 0.78 15.63
CA TYR A 374 -4.87 2.16 15.19
C TYR A 374 -4.97 2.20 13.67
N PHE A 375 -5.82 3.06 13.13
CA PHE A 375 -6.04 3.12 11.68
C PHE A 375 -6.14 4.55 11.19
N PHE A 376 -5.11 4.99 10.46
CA PHE A 376 -4.99 6.37 9.98
C PHE A 376 -4.91 6.48 8.44
N ASP A 377 -5.23 5.42 7.69
CA ASP A 377 -5.57 5.58 6.26
C ASP A 377 -6.98 6.16 6.18
N ARG A 378 -7.08 7.45 5.86
CA ARG A 378 -8.35 8.18 5.77
C ARG A 378 -9.35 7.52 4.81
N SER A 379 -8.86 6.87 3.77
CA SER A 379 -9.68 6.29 2.69
C SER A 379 -9.71 4.76 2.69
N GLY A 380 -9.04 4.13 3.66
CA GLY A 380 -8.86 2.69 3.72
C GLY A 380 -10.16 1.92 3.94
N THR A 381 -10.05 0.60 3.96
CA THR A 381 -11.17 -0.30 4.23
C THR A 381 -10.94 -1.04 5.53
N VAL A 382 -11.90 -0.95 6.45
CA VAL A 382 -11.93 -1.73 7.69
C VAL A 382 -13.26 -2.46 7.75
N ARG A 383 -13.27 -3.78 7.54
CA ARG A 383 -14.53 -4.53 7.47
C ARG A 383 -14.49 -5.95 8.00
N GLY A 384 -15.59 -6.43 8.55
CA GLY A 384 -15.73 -7.84 8.94
C GLY A 384 -14.84 -8.27 10.11
N ASN A 385 -14.12 -7.36 10.78
CA ASN A 385 -13.20 -7.74 11.85
C ASN A 385 -13.97 -8.06 13.15
N ARG A 386 -13.42 -8.97 13.95
CA ARG A 386 -13.91 -9.31 15.28
C ARG A 386 -12.92 -8.90 16.34
N PHE A 387 -13.41 -8.17 17.33
CA PHE A 387 -12.62 -7.63 18.43
C PHE A 387 -12.99 -8.33 19.74
N ASP A 388 -12.00 -8.63 20.56
CA ASP A 388 -12.29 -8.87 21.98
C ASP A 388 -12.32 -7.55 22.77
N ARG A 389 -12.59 -7.63 24.08
CA ARG A 389 -12.67 -6.47 24.98
C ARG A 389 -11.42 -6.30 25.85
N SER A 390 -10.32 -6.96 25.51
CA SER A 390 -9.08 -6.92 26.31
C SER A 390 -8.21 -5.69 26.04
N HIS A 391 -8.72 -4.70 25.31
CA HIS A 391 -8.07 -3.42 25.10
C HIS A 391 -8.04 -2.53 26.34
N ARG A 392 -7.01 -1.72 26.52
CA ARG A 392 -6.90 -0.78 27.65
C ARG A 392 -7.76 0.48 27.50
N TYR A 393 -7.75 1.09 26.32
CA TYR A 393 -8.38 2.39 26.05
C TYR A 393 -9.60 2.26 25.16
N GLY A 394 -9.55 1.42 24.12
CA GLY A 394 -10.67 1.21 23.21
C GLY A 394 -10.35 0.20 22.11
N ALA A 395 -11.36 -0.24 21.36
CA ALA A 395 -11.12 -1.17 20.26
C ALA A 395 -10.39 -0.49 19.09
N VAL A 396 -10.67 0.79 18.82
CA VAL A 396 -10.18 1.49 17.64
C VAL A 396 -9.80 2.92 17.98
N HIS A 397 -8.68 3.39 17.45
CA HIS A 397 -8.29 4.79 17.45
C HIS A 397 -8.08 5.28 16.01
N SER A 398 -8.81 6.33 15.65
CA SER A 398 -8.73 7.01 14.36
C SER A 398 -9.37 8.39 14.50
N ASP A 399 -8.73 9.43 13.94
CA ASP A 399 -9.12 10.82 14.20
C ASP A 399 -9.70 11.53 12.95
N SER A 400 -9.69 10.90 11.78
CA SER A 400 -10.14 11.50 10.51
C SER A 400 -10.55 10.48 9.44
N TYR A 401 -11.10 9.33 9.85
CA TYR A 401 -11.48 8.27 8.92
C TYR A 401 -12.72 8.62 8.09
N ALA A 402 -12.62 8.46 6.77
CA ALA A 402 -13.72 8.64 5.82
C ALA A 402 -13.85 7.46 4.84
N GLY A 403 -13.22 6.32 5.19
CA GLY A 403 -13.16 5.12 4.37
C GLY A 403 -14.35 4.18 4.57
N VAL A 404 -14.17 2.93 4.15
CA VAL A 404 -15.24 1.92 4.24
C VAL A 404 -15.23 1.26 5.62
N TRP A 405 -16.26 1.51 6.44
CA TRP A 405 -16.47 0.81 7.71
C TRP A 405 -17.71 -0.07 7.65
N SER A 406 -17.55 -1.40 7.72
CA SER A 406 -18.71 -2.31 7.66
C SER A 406 -18.48 -3.62 8.40
N ASP A 407 -19.55 -4.18 8.99
CA ASP A 407 -19.52 -5.49 9.67
C ASP A 407 -18.38 -5.70 10.69
N ASN A 408 -17.90 -4.64 11.35
CA ASN A 408 -16.99 -4.78 12.48
C ASN A 408 -17.81 -4.99 13.75
N ALA A 409 -17.41 -5.95 14.58
CA ALA A 409 -18.13 -6.29 15.81
C ALA A 409 -17.20 -6.81 16.89
N TYR A 410 -17.64 -6.75 18.14
CA TYR A 410 -17.04 -7.52 19.21
C TYR A 410 -17.41 -9.01 19.08
N LEU A 411 -16.66 -9.90 19.73
CA LEU A 411 -16.93 -11.34 19.79
C LEU A 411 -18.32 -11.69 20.34
N ASP A 412 -18.89 -10.84 21.19
CA ASP A 412 -20.26 -10.94 21.70
C ASP A 412 -21.33 -10.52 20.66
N LYS A 413 -20.91 -10.28 19.41
CA LYS A 413 -21.71 -9.79 18.27
C LYS A 413 -22.21 -8.36 18.42
N THR A 414 -21.77 -7.62 19.45
CA THR A 414 -22.05 -6.19 19.56
C THR A 414 -21.38 -5.47 18.39
N ARG A 415 -22.17 -4.75 17.59
CA ARG A 415 -21.63 -3.95 16.48
C ARG A 415 -20.62 -2.94 17.01
N LEU A 416 -19.47 -2.85 16.35
CA LEU A 416 -18.46 -1.83 16.57
C LEU A 416 -18.64 -0.74 15.52
N ASN A 417 -19.10 0.43 15.95
CA ASN A 417 -19.26 1.59 15.07
C ASN A 417 -17.90 2.20 14.76
N CYS A 418 -17.83 2.88 13.62
CA CYS A 418 -16.67 3.70 13.27
C CYS A 418 -16.51 4.79 14.34
N PRO A 419 -15.30 5.03 14.89
CA PRO A 419 -15.11 6.07 15.90
C PRO A 419 -15.17 7.50 15.34
N ALA A 420 -14.88 7.67 14.04
CA ALA A 420 -14.78 8.95 13.34
C ALA A 420 -15.84 9.11 12.23
N CYS A 421 -16.81 8.20 12.20
CA CYS A 421 -18.03 8.25 11.40
C CYS A 421 -19.23 8.15 12.36
#